data_AF-H8XV12-F1
#
_entry.id   AF-H8XV12-F1
#
_cell.length_a   1.000
_cell.length_b   1.000
_cell.length_c   1.000
_cell.angle_alpha   90.00
_cell.angle_beta   90.00
_cell.angle_gamma   90.00
#
_symmetry.space_group_name_H-M   'P 1'
#
loop_
_entity.id
_entity.type
_entity.pdbx_description
1 polymer ?
#
loop_
_entity_poly.entity_id
_entity_poly.type
_entity_poly.pdbx_seq_one_letter_code
_entity_poly.pdbx_strand_id
1 'polypeptide(L)'
;MKKLHLIILIFTFNFGLSQTNVEIDSLLNEIAKIENSKEIINTNEGKKIIGYGWKLLPKLSEFFTDKTETNVKSECVGRNLTKGEIAIILADRIEGMPYAQITGIQNCLATFCEKNMNFIEYYVDFIKSDGIEKFQAKYNEWLKSDANIEWKPIFDLKSVSERKKIIKEKRKAKQK
;
A
#
# COMPACT_ATOMS: atom_id res chain seq x y z
N MET A 1 -42.07 23.74 27.95
CA MET A 1 -40.68 23.26 28.04
C MET A 1 -40.65 21.74 27.97
N LYS A 2 -40.21 21.17 26.84
CA LYS A 2 -39.48 19.88 26.74
C LYS A 2 -39.52 19.39 25.29
N LYS A 3 -38.37 18.86 24.86
CA LYS A 3 -38.12 18.00 23.70
C LYS A 3 -37.93 18.67 22.34
N LEU A 4 -36.73 19.24 22.15
CA LEU A 4 -36.08 19.20 20.84
C LEU A 4 -34.55 19.08 20.99
N HIS A 5 -34.08 17.89 21.35
CA HIS A 5 -32.67 17.54 21.22
C HIS A 5 -32.57 16.07 20.78
N LEU A 6 -32.78 15.82 19.49
CA LEU A 6 -32.36 14.55 18.90
C LEU A 6 -32.10 14.67 17.40
N ILE A 7 -31.27 15.62 16.98
CA ILE A 7 -30.61 15.54 15.68
C ILE A 7 -29.20 16.12 15.91
N ILE A 8 -28.18 15.28 15.77
CA ILE A 8 -26.74 15.52 15.51
C ILE A 8 -26.00 14.35 16.17
N LEU A 9 -26.13 13.15 15.58
CA LEU A 9 -25.21 12.04 15.87
C LEU A 9 -25.09 11.09 14.67
N ILE A 10 -25.12 11.64 13.45
CA ILE A 10 -24.90 10.88 12.21
C ILE A 10 -23.75 11.50 11.37
N PHE A 11 -23.16 12.63 11.78
CA PHE A 11 -22.12 13.31 10.98
C PHE A 11 -20.66 13.01 11.35
N THR A 12 -20.37 12.23 12.40
CA THR A 12 -18.97 12.02 12.82
C THR A 12 -18.26 10.84 12.17
N PHE A 13 -18.97 9.95 11.46
CA PHE A 13 -18.33 8.76 10.89
C PHE A 13 -17.63 9.00 9.54
N ASN A 14 -18.11 9.98 8.75
CA ASN A 14 -17.54 10.29 7.43
C ASN A 14 -16.34 11.26 7.47
N PHE A 15 -16.17 12.01 8.57
CA PHE A 15 -15.09 12.99 8.69
C PHE A 15 -13.71 12.34 8.93
N GLY A 16 -13.65 11.20 9.63
CA GLY A 16 -12.38 10.51 9.90
C GLY A 16 -11.74 9.92 8.64
N LEU A 17 -12.54 9.35 7.72
CA LEU A 17 -12.05 8.72 6.49
C LEU A 17 -11.56 9.75 5.45
N SER A 18 -12.21 10.92 5.39
CA SER A 18 -11.81 12.00 4.47
C SER A 18 -10.49 12.65 4.90
N GLN A 19 -10.25 12.82 6.20
CA GLN A 19 -9.00 13.36 6.73
C GLN A 19 -7.82 12.43 6.43
N THR A 20 -8.02 11.12 6.56
CA THR A 20 -6.99 10.14 6.22
C THR A 20 -6.62 10.18 4.73
N ASN A 21 -7.60 10.35 3.83
CA ASN A 21 -7.29 10.46 2.40
C ASN A 21 -6.44 11.68 2.08
N VAL A 22 -6.79 12.84 2.62
CA VAL A 22 -6.03 14.08 2.40
C VAL A 22 -4.62 13.96 2.99
N GLU A 23 -4.48 13.34 4.16
CA GLU A 23 -3.17 13.12 4.78
C GLU A 23 -2.30 12.19 3.93
N ILE A 24 -2.82 11.04 3.48
CA ILE A 24 -2.05 10.12 2.64
C ILE A 24 -1.71 10.75 1.29
N ASP A 25 -2.65 11.45 0.67
CA ASP A 25 -2.42 12.16 -0.59
C ASP A 25 -1.29 13.20 -0.44
N SER A 26 -1.31 13.96 0.66
CA SER A 26 -0.26 14.93 0.99
C SER A 26 1.11 14.27 1.19
N LEU A 27 1.17 13.15 1.91
CA LEU A 27 2.43 12.42 2.11
C LEU A 27 2.96 11.87 0.78
N LEU A 28 2.09 11.33 -0.06
CA LEU A 28 2.47 10.88 -1.41
C LEU A 28 2.95 12.03 -2.29
N ASN A 29 2.36 13.24 -2.17
CA ASN A 29 2.81 14.43 -2.90
C ASN A 29 4.22 14.87 -2.49
N GLU A 30 4.58 14.75 -1.21
CA GLU A 30 5.95 15.06 -0.76
C GLU A 30 6.94 14.00 -1.26
N ILE A 31 6.57 12.72 -1.21
CA ILE A 31 7.40 11.63 -1.78
C ILE A 31 7.59 11.82 -3.28
N ALA A 32 6.57 12.27 -4.01
CA ALA A 32 6.62 12.51 -5.46
C ALA A 32 7.69 13.54 -5.91
N LYS A 33 8.26 14.31 -4.97
CA LYS A 33 9.28 15.32 -5.24
C LYS A 33 10.72 14.80 -5.16
N ILE A 34 10.94 13.61 -4.59
CA ILE A 34 12.30 13.06 -4.48
C ILE A 34 12.82 12.59 -5.84
N GLU A 35 14.14 12.39 -5.92
CA GLU A 35 14.79 12.03 -7.19
C GLU A 35 14.73 10.53 -7.49
N ASN A 36 14.97 9.66 -6.51
CA ASN A 36 15.20 8.23 -6.75
C ASN A 36 14.26 7.33 -5.95
N SER A 37 13.71 6.29 -6.59
CA SER A 37 12.77 5.37 -5.98
C SER A 37 13.34 4.59 -4.78
N LYS A 38 14.67 4.37 -4.77
CA LYS A 38 15.38 3.70 -3.65
C LYS A 38 15.23 4.45 -2.32
N GLU A 39 14.95 5.75 -2.37
CA GLU A 39 14.82 6.60 -1.19
C GLU A 39 13.41 6.63 -0.62
N ILE A 40 12.38 6.17 -1.35
CA ILE A 40 10.96 6.23 -0.96
C ILE A 40 10.75 5.76 0.49
N ILE A 41 11.35 4.62 0.86
CA ILE A 41 11.15 4.02 2.19
C ILE A 41 11.96 4.70 3.31
N ASN A 42 12.90 5.56 2.94
CA ASN A 42 13.84 6.22 3.85
C ASN A 42 13.44 7.66 4.17
N THR A 43 12.56 8.27 3.37
CA THR A 43 11.96 9.58 3.65
C THR A 43 11.13 9.55 4.93
N ASN A 44 10.91 10.73 5.52
CA ASN A 44 10.07 10.84 6.72
C ASN A 44 8.62 10.44 6.41
N GLU A 45 8.14 10.79 5.23
CA GLU A 45 6.80 10.55 4.73
C GLU A 45 6.59 9.06 4.43
N GLY A 46 7.56 8.42 3.77
CA GLY A 46 7.52 6.97 3.53
C GLY A 46 7.53 6.17 4.83
N LYS A 47 8.40 6.55 5.79
CA LYS A 47 8.42 5.96 7.13
C LYS A 47 7.10 6.15 7.87
N LYS A 48 6.49 7.34 7.75
CA LYS A 48 5.19 7.64 8.37
C LYS A 48 4.08 6.77 7.78
N ILE A 49 4.00 6.65 6.45
CA ILE A 49 3.05 5.76 5.76
C ILE A 49 3.23 4.31 6.21
N ILE A 50 4.48 3.82 6.21
CA ILE A 50 4.79 2.44 6.63
C ILE A 50 4.40 2.21 8.10
N GLY A 51 4.61 3.22 8.95
CA GLY A 51 4.29 3.18 10.38
C GLY A 51 2.80 3.01 10.71
N TYR A 52 1.89 3.41 9.81
CA TYR A 52 0.46 3.12 9.98
C TYR A 52 0.12 1.63 9.88
N GLY A 53 0.99 0.85 9.23
CA GLY A 53 0.88 -0.60 9.15
C GLY A 53 -0.31 -1.10 8.32
N TRP A 54 -0.63 -2.38 8.50
CA TRP A 54 -1.55 -3.13 7.63
C TRP A 54 -2.96 -2.52 7.51
N LYS A 55 -3.40 -1.76 8.51
CA LYS A 55 -4.73 -1.11 8.53
C LYS A 55 -4.86 -0.04 7.45
N LEU A 56 -3.74 0.52 6.99
CA LEU A 56 -3.73 1.52 5.92
C LEU A 56 -3.92 0.90 4.53
N LEU A 57 -3.59 -0.38 4.34
CA LEU A 57 -3.51 -1.00 3.01
C LEU A 57 -4.77 -0.82 2.15
N PRO A 58 -6.01 -1.01 2.68
CA PRO A 58 -7.22 -0.77 1.88
C PRO A 58 -7.37 0.68 1.43
N LYS A 59 -6.83 1.63 2.19
CA LYS A 59 -6.91 3.06 1.90
C LYS A 59 -5.83 3.47 0.92
N LEU A 60 -4.62 2.97 1.11
CA LEU A 60 -3.50 3.20 0.21
C LEU A 60 -3.77 2.61 -1.18
N SER A 61 -4.49 1.49 -1.28
CA SER A 61 -4.85 0.89 -2.56
C SER A 61 -5.78 1.76 -3.40
N GLU A 62 -6.55 2.69 -2.81
CA GLU A 62 -7.39 3.66 -3.57
C GLU A 62 -6.53 4.53 -4.50
N PHE A 63 -5.25 4.73 -4.19
CA PHE A 63 -4.33 5.55 -5.00
C PHE A 63 -3.64 4.78 -6.13
N PHE A 64 -3.76 3.45 -6.22
CA PHE A 64 -3.00 2.64 -7.20
C PHE A 64 -3.24 3.05 -8.65
N THR A 65 -4.42 3.58 -8.96
CA THR A 65 -4.80 4.00 -10.30
C THR A 65 -4.43 5.46 -10.60
N ASP A 66 -3.77 6.17 -9.68
CA ASP A 66 -3.32 7.54 -9.88
C ASP A 66 -2.17 7.59 -10.91
N LYS A 67 -2.43 8.23 -12.05
CA LYS A 67 -1.52 8.31 -13.20
C LYS A 67 -0.65 9.58 -13.18
N THR A 68 -0.71 10.38 -12.12
CA THR A 68 0.08 11.61 -11.99
C THR A 68 1.56 11.27 -12.06
N GLU A 69 2.27 11.84 -13.04
CA GLU A 69 3.71 11.68 -13.18
C GLU A 69 4.44 12.38 -12.02
N THR A 70 5.56 11.81 -11.60
CA THR A 70 6.37 12.34 -10.49
C THR A 70 7.83 12.54 -10.91
N ASN A 71 8.62 13.15 -10.03
CA ASN A 71 10.07 13.27 -10.25
C ASN A 71 10.84 12.01 -9.84
N VAL A 72 10.16 11.01 -9.27
CA VAL A 72 10.78 9.83 -8.69
C VAL A 72 11.19 8.87 -9.81
N LYS A 73 12.48 8.84 -10.12
CA LYS A 73 13.06 7.94 -11.11
C LYS A 73 13.26 6.55 -10.51
N SER A 74 12.76 5.54 -11.21
CA SER A 74 13.12 4.15 -10.96
C SER A 74 14.21 3.72 -11.94
N GLU A 75 15.37 3.36 -11.41
CA GLU A 75 16.42 2.71 -12.18
C GLU A 75 16.01 1.30 -12.65
N CYS A 76 15.10 0.63 -11.92
CA CYS A 76 14.68 -0.73 -12.23
C CYS A 76 13.85 -0.81 -13.52
N VAL A 77 12.95 0.17 -13.73
CA VAL A 77 12.13 0.25 -14.96
C VAL A 77 12.60 1.35 -15.92
N GLY A 78 13.66 2.09 -15.58
CA GLY A 78 14.29 3.08 -16.46
C GLY A 78 13.45 4.33 -16.75
N ARG A 79 12.47 4.66 -15.89
CA ARG A 79 11.56 5.80 -16.07
C ARG A 79 11.10 6.39 -14.74
N ASN A 80 10.41 7.52 -14.81
CA ASN A 80 9.74 8.08 -13.65
C ASN A 80 8.51 7.25 -13.27
N LEU A 81 8.27 7.14 -11.97
CA LEU A 81 7.11 6.50 -11.40
C LEU A 81 5.94 7.47 -11.36
N THR A 82 4.73 6.93 -11.46
CA THR A 82 3.51 7.66 -11.14
C THR A 82 3.23 7.62 -9.64
N LYS A 83 2.36 8.52 -9.17
CA LYS A 83 1.93 8.53 -7.77
C LYS A 83 1.30 7.21 -7.33
N GLY A 84 0.52 6.58 -8.20
CA GLY A 84 -0.07 5.26 -7.93
C GLY A 84 0.98 4.16 -7.79
N GLU A 85 2.05 4.21 -8.59
CA GLU A 85 3.15 3.25 -8.49
C GLU A 85 3.95 3.42 -7.20
N ILE A 86 4.14 4.67 -6.74
CA ILE A 86 4.70 4.94 -5.40
C ILE A 86 3.80 4.35 -4.30
N ALA A 87 2.47 4.48 -4.42
CA ALA A 87 1.53 3.90 -3.48
C ALA A 87 1.62 2.36 -3.45
N ILE A 88 1.79 1.72 -4.61
CA ILE A 88 2.01 0.26 -4.72
C ILE A 88 3.30 -0.16 -4.01
N ILE A 89 4.40 0.58 -4.21
CA ILE A 89 5.67 0.34 -3.51
C ILE A 89 5.46 0.41 -2.00
N LEU A 90 4.83 1.47 -1.51
CA LEU A 90 4.61 1.63 -0.06
C LEU A 90 3.70 0.54 0.52
N ALA A 91 2.69 0.09 -0.23
CA ALA A 91 1.83 -1.01 0.16
C ALA A 91 2.60 -2.33 0.30
N ASP A 92 3.50 -2.63 -0.66
CA ASP A 92 4.40 -3.79 -0.60
C ASP A 92 5.37 -3.71 0.58
N ARG A 93 5.79 -2.50 0.96
CA ARG A 93 6.68 -2.29 2.11
C ARG A 93 5.96 -2.42 3.45
N ILE A 94 4.68 -2.06 3.53
CA ILE A 94 3.85 -2.30 4.72
C ILE A 94 3.64 -3.81 4.92
N GLU A 95 3.25 -4.51 3.86
CA GLU A 95 3.06 -5.96 3.85
C GLU A 95 3.41 -6.50 2.47
N GLY A 96 4.54 -7.20 2.38
CA GLY A 96 5.06 -7.72 1.12
C GLY A 96 3.99 -8.51 0.38
N MET A 97 3.84 -8.26 -0.92
CA MET A 97 2.73 -8.78 -1.68
C MET A 97 3.00 -10.22 -2.18
N PRO A 98 1.97 -11.08 -2.34
CA PRO A 98 2.11 -12.38 -2.99
C PRO A 98 2.18 -12.21 -4.51
N TYR A 99 3.31 -11.75 -5.04
CA TYR A 99 3.46 -11.30 -6.43
C TYR A 99 2.80 -12.24 -7.45
N ALA A 100 3.14 -13.53 -7.44
CA ALA A 100 2.59 -14.50 -8.37
C ALA A 100 1.06 -14.59 -8.34
N GLN A 101 0.43 -14.43 -7.17
CA GLN A 101 -1.02 -14.47 -7.02
C GLN A 101 -1.68 -13.22 -7.60
N ILE A 102 -1.14 -12.03 -7.32
CA ILE A 102 -1.80 -10.77 -7.68
C ILE A 102 -1.38 -10.24 -9.06
N THR A 103 -0.17 -10.54 -9.53
CA THR A 103 0.32 -10.15 -10.86
C THR A 103 0.18 -11.27 -11.89
N GLY A 104 0.10 -12.53 -11.45
CA GLY A 104 0.14 -13.70 -12.34
C GLY A 104 1.55 -14.04 -12.86
N ILE A 105 2.58 -13.34 -12.38
CA ILE A 105 3.95 -13.46 -12.87
C ILE A 105 4.85 -14.02 -11.77
N GLN A 106 5.63 -15.04 -12.10
CA GLN A 106 6.67 -15.57 -11.23
C GLN A 106 8.03 -15.01 -11.63
N ASN A 107 8.70 -14.31 -10.71
CA ASN A 107 10.11 -13.96 -10.86
C ASN A 107 10.98 -15.04 -10.20
N CYS A 108 11.62 -15.89 -11.00
CA CYS A 108 12.46 -16.98 -10.50
C CYS A 108 13.94 -16.59 -10.35
N LEU A 109 14.34 -15.39 -10.82
CA LEU A 109 15.75 -15.01 -10.92
C LEU A 109 16.20 -14.15 -9.74
N ALA A 110 15.30 -13.43 -9.07
CA ALA A 110 15.56 -12.57 -7.91
C ALA A 110 16.67 -11.49 -8.10
N THR A 111 17.19 -11.30 -9.32
CA THR A 111 18.29 -10.39 -9.66
C THR A 111 17.83 -9.13 -10.40
N PHE A 112 16.54 -8.79 -10.35
CA PHE A 112 15.99 -7.77 -11.25
C PHE A 112 16.50 -6.34 -10.99
N CYS A 113 16.76 -5.98 -9.72
CA CYS A 113 17.23 -4.63 -9.40
C CYS A 113 18.17 -4.66 -8.21
N GLU A 114 19.48 -4.56 -8.49
CA GLU A 114 20.50 -4.62 -7.45
C GLU A 114 20.31 -3.49 -6.43
N LYS A 115 20.35 -3.88 -5.14
CA LYS A 115 20.28 -2.97 -4.00
C LYS A 115 19.02 -2.09 -3.95
N ASN A 116 17.95 -2.45 -4.67
CA ASN A 116 16.64 -1.83 -4.47
C ASN A 116 15.77 -2.72 -3.56
N MET A 117 15.33 -2.14 -2.43
CA MET A 117 14.47 -2.82 -1.46
C MET A 117 12.98 -2.79 -1.84
N ASN A 118 12.63 -2.17 -2.96
CA ASN A 118 11.26 -2.09 -3.50
C ASN A 118 11.03 -3.22 -4.51
N PHE A 119 10.82 -4.45 -4.02
CA PHE A 119 10.74 -5.64 -4.87
C PHE A 119 9.60 -5.60 -5.90
N ILE A 120 8.47 -4.95 -5.56
CA ILE A 120 7.34 -4.78 -6.48
C ILE A 120 7.70 -3.94 -7.72
N GLU A 121 8.79 -3.15 -7.69
CA GLU A 121 9.24 -2.35 -8.84
C GLU A 121 9.55 -3.21 -10.08
N TYR A 122 9.81 -4.50 -9.93
CA TYR A 122 9.92 -5.40 -11.08
C TYR A 122 8.63 -5.52 -11.88
N TYR A 123 7.50 -5.50 -11.17
CA TYR A 123 6.22 -5.89 -11.73
C TYR A 123 5.44 -4.71 -12.29
N VAL A 124 5.89 -3.46 -12.09
CA VAL A 124 5.06 -2.26 -12.35
C VAL A 124 4.68 -2.12 -13.82
N ASP A 125 5.60 -2.36 -14.75
CA ASP A 125 5.29 -2.31 -16.18
C ASP A 125 4.35 -3.45 -16.60
N PHE A 126 4.49 -4.62 -15.98
CA PHE A 126 3.55 -5.74 -16.21
C PHE A 126 2.17 -5.46 -15.64
N ILE A 127 2.09 -4.87 -14.44
CA ILE A 127 0.85 -4.43 -13.81
C ILE A 127 0.15 -3.41 -14.70
N LYS A 128 0.90 -2.45 -15.24
CA LYS A 128 0.38 -1.45 -16.17
C LYS A 128 -0.15 -2.09 -17.45
N SER A 129 0.56 -3.09 -17.99
CA SER A 129 0.18 -3.80 -19.21
C SER A 129 -1.07 -4.69 -19.03
N ASP A 130 -1.19 -5.43 -17.92
CA ASP A 130 -2.36 -6.28 -17.62
C ASP A 130 -3.59 -5.47 -17.17
N GLY A 131 -3.40 -4.20 -16.81
CA GLY A 131 -4.43 -3.27 -16.36
C GLY A 131 -4.32 -2.99 -14.86
N ILE A 132 -4.05 -1.72 -14.51
CA ILE A 132 -3.83 -1.31 -13.12
C ILE A 132 -5.09 -1.47 -12.27
N GLU A 133 -6.28 -1.25 -12.84
CA GLU A 133 -7.57 -1.43 -12.18
C GLU A 133 -7.81 -2.91 -11.84
N LYS A 134 -7.40 -3.82 -12.72
CA LYS A 134 -7.47 -5.27 -12.50
C LYS A 134 -6.52 -5.69 -11.39
N PHE A 135 -5.30 -5.14 -11.36
CA PHE A 135 -4.37 -5.36 -10.27
C PHE A 135 -4.90 -4.86 -8.93
N GLN A 136 -5.44 -3.63 -8.87
CA GLN A 136 -6.06 -3.06 -7.68
C GLN A 136 -7.20 -3.95 -7.16
N ALA A 137 -8.05 -4.48 -8.06
CA ALA A 137 -9.12 -5.39 -7.69
C ALA A 137 -8.59 -6.69 -7.06
N LYS A 138 -7.62 -7.36 -7.70
CA LYS A 138 -6.97 -8.57 -7.17
C LYS A 138 -6.29 -8.32 -5.82
N TYR A 139 -5.62 -7.18 -5.67
CA TYR A 139 -5.00 -6.78 -4.41
C TYR A 139 -6.03 -6.61 -3.29
N ASN A 140 -7.13 -5.91 -3.58
CA ASN A 140 -8.22 -5.70 -2.63
C ASN A 140 -8.96 -6.99 -2.27
N GLU A 141 -9.10 -7.93 -3.22
CA GLU A 141 -9.62 -9.27 -2.96
C GLU A 141 -8.68 -10.04 -2.03
N TRP A 142 -7.37 -10.02 -2.31
CA TRP A 142 -6.37 -10.63 -1.46
C TRP A 142 -6.40 -10.08 -0.04
N LEU A 143 -6.47 -8.75 0.15
CA LEU A 143 -6.57 -8.13 1.49
C LEU A 143 -7.75 -8.65 2.34
N LYS A 144 -8.84 -9.11 1.69
CA LYS A 144 -10.03 -9.65 2.36
C LYS A 144 -9.96 -11.17 2.59
N SER A 145 -9.02 -11.85 1.94
CA SER A 145 -8.89 -13.31 1.96
C SER A 145 -8.30 -13.85 3.27
N ASP A 146 -8.59 -15.10 3.59
CA ASP A 146 -7.88 -15.81 4.67
C ASP A 146 -6.38 -15.97 4.37
N ALA A 147 -6.02 -16.06 3.09
CA ALA A 147 -4.62 -16.14 2.66
C ALA A 147 -3.82 -14.91 3.12
N ASN A 148 -4.39 -13.70 3.14
CA ASN A 148 -3.72 -12.50 3.67
C ASN A 148 -3.52 -12.56 5.20
N ILE A 149 -4.40 -13.22 5.94
CA ILE A 149 -4.26 -13.36 7.40
C ILE A 149 -3.04 -14.23 7.73
N GLU A 150 -2.85 -15.30 6.96
CA GLU A 150 -1.77 -16.27 7.18
C GLU A 150 -0.52 -15.99 6.34
N TRP A 151 -0.57 -14.92 5.55
CA TRP A 151 0.49 -14.56 4.63
C TRP A 151 1.80 -14.30 5.37
N LYS A 152 2.86 -14.93 4.85
CA LYS A 152 4.22 -14.76 5.34
C LYS A 152 5.08 -14.26 4.17
N PRO A 153 5.32 -12.94 4.07
CA PRO A 153 6.16 -12.43 3.01
C PRO A 153 7.56 -13.03 3.13
N ILE A 154 8.16 -13.33 1.96
CA ILE A 154 9.52 -13.86 1.85
C ILE A 154 10.51 -12.89 2.51
N PHE A 155 10.33 -11.59 2.23
CA PHE A 155 11.08 -10.50 2.83
C PHE A 155 10.17 -9.77 3.83
N ASP A 156 10.28 -10.11 5.11
CA ASP A 156 9.51 -9.45 6.16
C ASP A 156 10.41 -9.09 7.34
N LEU A 157 10.47 -7.79 7.61
CA LEU A 157 11.29 -7.19 8.66
C LEU A 157 10.66 -7.31 10.04
N LYS A 158 9.39 -7.75 10.14
CA LYS A 158 8.68 -7.89 11.42
C LYS A 158 9.15 -9.10 12.20
N SER A 159 9.35 -8.91 13.50
CA SER A 159 9.64 -9.98 14.45
C SER A 159 8.48 -10.98 14.54
N VAL A 160 8.79 -12.20 15.02
CA VAL A 160 7.77 -13.25 15.23
C VAL A 160 6.65 -12.77 16.17
N SER A 161 6.99 -11.97 17.20
CA SER A 161 6.02 -11.42 18.15
C SER A 161 5.06 -10.44 17.49
N GLU A 162 5.60 -9.50 16.70
CA GLU A 162 4.79 -8.52 15.95
C GLU A 162 3.86 -9.20 14.95
N ARG A 163 4.34 -10.22 14.23
CA ARG A 163 3.49 -10.99 13.31
C ARG A 163 2.33 -11.67 14.04
N LYS A 164 2.59 -12.34 15.16
CA LYS A 164 1.52 -12.97 15.97
C LYS A 164 0.47 -11.96 16.42
N LYS A 165 0.90 -10.75 16.80
CA LYS A 165 -0.02 -9.65 17.14
C LYS A 165 -0.87 -9.23 15.95
N ILE A 166 -0.26 -9.00 14.79
CA ILE A 166 -0.97 -8.61 13.56
C ILE A 166 -1.98 -9.69 13.13
N ILE A 167 -1.59 -10.96 13.10
CA ILE A 167 -2.47 -12.08 12.75
C ILE A 167 -3.68 -12.12 13.69
N LYS A 168 -3.46 -11.96 15.00
CA LYS A 168 -4.54 -11.91 16.00
C LYS A 168 -5.48 -10.73 15.76
N GLU A 169 -4.94 -9.55 15.42
CA GLU A 169 -5.75 -8.36 15.10
C GLU A 169 -6.56 -8.55 13.82
N LYS A 170 -5.97 -9.08 12.75
CA LYS A 170 -6.65 -9.36 11.48
C LYS A 170 -7.80 -10.36 11.67
N ARG A 171 -7.55 -11.47 12.40
CA ARG A 171 -8.59 -12.46 12.73
C ARG A 171 -9.76 -11.85 13.48
N LYS A 172 -9.49 -10.95 14.44
CA LYS A 172 -10.54 -10.22 15.17
C LYS A 172 -11.30 -9.24 14.29
N ALA A 173 -10.61 -8.54 13.38
CA ALA A 173 -11.23 -7.59 12.48
C ALA A 173 -12.18 -8.26 11.49
N LYS A 174 -11.87 -9.50 11.05
CA LYS A 174 -12.72 -10.28 10.14
C LYS A 174 -13.98 -10.85 10.80
N GLN A 175 -14.00 -11.00 12.13
CA GLN A 175 -15.15 -11.51 12.89
C GLN A 175 -16.19 -10.42 13.21
N LYS A 176 -15.91 -9.15 12.90
CA LYS A 176 -16.81 -8.01 13.08
C LYS A 176 -17.48 -7.67 11.75
#